data_AF-A0A0R1XFH5-F1
#
_entry.id   AF-A0A0R1XFH5-F1
#
_cell.length_a   1.000
_cell.length_b   1.000
_cell.length_c   1.000
_cell.angle_alpha   90.00
_cell.angle_beta   90.00
_cell.angle_gamma   90.00
#
_symmetry.space_group_name_H-M   'P 1'
#
loop_
_entity.id
_entity.type
_entity.pdbx_description
1 polymer ?
#
loop_
_entity_poly.entity_id
_entity_poly.type
_entity_poly.pdbx_seq_one_letter_code
_entity_poly.pdbx_strand_id
1 'polypeptide(L)'
;MGLYQRSFLFWDSEDCKNQAAPETEAPDTQQTDPATPDQQNTETEQQEQSFTQSQLDSEADKRVAKALAKAKADYQSQLDKVRESAKSEGEKYAKMTAQQKADAEFQAKQDALDKRQADLDRRELKANIGDSLHEKGLPAELADTLVVIGDAEKIHAVLDTVSDTIQKQVAEGIREKLQQNPPKAGASNLSGADDPFKDKLNKYK
;
A
#
# COMPACT_ATOMS: atom_id res chain seq x y z
N MET A 1 -42.15 16.77 34.74
CA MET A 1 -41.77 16.70 33.31
C MET A 1 -40.25 16.51 33.27
N GLY A 2 -39.66 15.37 32.92
CA GLY A 2 -40.18 14.10 32.39
C GLY A 2 -39.31 12.92 32.83
N LEU A 3 -39.93 11.75 32.83
CA LEU A 3 -39.32 10.46 33.17
C LEU A 3 -38.66 9.87 31.93
N TYR A 4 -37.42 9.38 32.04
CA TYR A 4 -36.85 8.47 31.05
C TYR A 4 -37.24 7.04 31.42
N GLN A 5 -38.21 6.49 30.70
CA GLN A 5 -38.55 5.07 30.73
C GLN A 5 -37.54 4.26 29.92
N ARG A 6 -37.19 3.10 30.48
CA ARG A 6 -36.38 2.05 29.88
C ARG A 6 -37.30 1.19 29.00
N SER A 7 -37.23 1.37 27.69
CA SER A 7 -38.01 0.58 26.74
C SER A 7 -37.49 -0.85 26.70
N PHE A 8 -38.36 -1.76 27.14
CA PHE A 8 -38.31 -3.20 26.92
C PHE A 8 -38.94 -3.46 25.55
N LEU A 9 -38.16 -3.88 24.56
CA LEU A 9 -38.66 -4.40 23.27
C LEU A 9 -37.86 -5.68 23.01
N PHE A 10 -38.46 -6.83 23.27
CA PHE A 10 -39.39 -7.56 22.39
C PHE A 10 -38.58 -8.43 21.41
N TRP A 11 -38.66 -9.72 21.67
CA TRP A 11 -38.12 -10.81 20.87
C TRP A 11 -38.94 -10.85 19.58
N ASP A 12 -38.35 -10.37 18.48
CA ASP A 12 -39.00 -10.41 17.18
C ASP A 12 -38.60 -11.70 16.46
N SER A 13 -39.62 -12.51 16.25
CA SER A 13 -39.64 -13.78 15.57
C SER A 13 -40.08 -13.52 14.14
N GLU A 14 -39.16 -13.33 13.19
CA GLU A 14 -39.43 -13.47 11.75
C GLU A 14 -38.15 -13.31 10.90
N ASP A 15 -37.32 -14.36 10.87
CA ASP A 15 -36.39 -14.61 9.76
C ASP A 15 -36.35 -16.11 9.49
N CYS A 16 -37.50 -16.64 9.09
CA CYS A 16 -37.62 -17.98 8.52
C CYS A 16 -38.11 -17.84 7.08
N LYS A 17 -37.15 -17.74 6.15
CA LYS A 17 -37.30 -18.26 4.79
C LYS A 17 -35.96 -18.29 4.06
N ASN A 18 -35.68 -19.49 3.54
CA ASN A 18 -34.87 -19.78 2.37
C ASN A 18 -33.39 -20.14 2.61
N GLN A 19 -33.10 -21.44 2.76
CA GLN A 19 -32.49 -22.18 1.65
C GLN A 19 -32.51 -23.71 1.85
N ALA A 20 -32.47 -24.39 0.70
CA ALA A 20 -32.84 -25.76 0.41
C ALA A 20 -31.90 -26.86 0.96
N ALA A 21 -32.47 -28.06 1.05
CA ALA A 21 -31.85 -29.36 1.32
C ALA A 21 -30.81 -29.78 0.24
N PRO A 22 -30.02 -30.83 0.51
CA PRO A 22 -30.39 -32.11 -0.09
C PRO A 22 -30.23 -33.35 0.83
N GLU A 23 -31.28 -34.17 0.78
CA GLU A 23 -31.32 -35.61 0.53
C GLU A 23 -30.51 -36.61 1.39
N THR A 24 -31.31 -37.43 2.08
CA THR A 24 -31.10 -38.76 2.68
C THR A 24 -30.72 -39.85 1.68
N GLU A 25 -29.78 -40.71 2.04
CA GLU A 25 -29.81 -42.15 1.72
C GLU A 25 -29.33 -42.98 2.93
N ALA A 26 -30.08 -44.05 3.22
CA ALA A 26 -29.82 -45.06 4.26
C ALA A 26 -28.67 -46.02 3.84
N PRO A 27 -28.16 -46.89 4.72
CA PRO A 27 -28.79 -48.20 4.82
C PRO A 27 -28.78 -48.89 6.20
N ASP A 28 -29.47 -50.02 6.15
CA ASP A 28 -30.00 -50.98 7.10
C ASP A 28 -28.97 -51.95 7.74
N THR A 29 -29.21 -52.27 9.02
CA THR A 29 -29.07 -53.54 9.78
C THR A 29 -27.92 -54.53 9.52
N GLN A 30 -27.27 -54.97 10.62
CA GLN A 30 -27.08 -56.41 10.90
C GLN A 30 -26.86 -56.73 12.40
N GLN A 31 -27.65 -57.69 12.87
CA GLN A 31 -27.64 -58.33 14.20
C GLN A 31 -26.44 -59.28 14.38
N THR A 32 -26.03 -59.49 15.62
CA THR A 32 -25.57 -60.81 16.12
C THR A 32 -25.96 -60.97 17.60
N ASP A 33 -26.94 -61.84 17.85
CA ASP A 33 -27.08 -62.61 19.09
C ASP A 33 -25.95 -63.67 19.17
N PRO A 34 -25.63 -64.33 20.32
CA PRO A 34 -26.59 -64.74 21.35
C PRO A 34 -26.11 -64.75 22.83
N ALA A 35 -27.08 -65.02 23.70
CA ALA A 35 -27.05 -66.00 24.80
C ALA A 35 -27.44 -65.45 26.19
N THR A 36 -28.66 -65.84 26.59
CA THR A 36 -29.17 -65.95 27.96
C THR A 36 -28.18 -66.71 28.86
N PRO A 37 -28.08 -66.35 30.15
CA PRO A 37 -28.76 -67.19 31.12
C PRO A 37 -29.47 -66.42 32.25
N ASP A 38 -30.62 -67.01 32.57
CA ASP A 38 -31.22 -67.21 33.88
C ASP A 38 -31.62 -66.06 34.81
N GLN A 39 -32.86 -66.25 35.24
CA GLN A 39 -33.59 -65.52 36.25
C GLN A 39 -32.94 -65.75 37.62
N GLN A 40 -32.76 -64.66 38.37
CA GLN A 40 -32.77 -64.77 39.83
C GLN A 40 -33.60 -63.62 40.41
N ASN A 41 -34.83 -64.01 40.75
CA ASN A 41 -35.70 -63.36 41.71
C ASN A 41 -34.89 -62.90 42.93
N THR A 42 -34.80 -61.60 43.15
CA THR A 42 -34.38 -61.04 44.44
C THR A 42 -35.45 -60.05 44.85
N GLU A 43 -36.27 -60.49 45.82
CA GLU A 43 -37.21 -59.65 46.55
C GLU A 43 -36.46 -58.39 47.01
N THR A 44 -36.90 -57.24 46.49
CA THR A 44 -36.50 -55.95 47.04
C THR A 44 -37.34 -55.73 48.28
N GLU A 45 -36.86 -56.21 49.43
CA GLU A 45 -37.31 -55.70 50.72
C GLU A 45 -36.99 -54.20 50.76
N GLN A 46 -38.03 -53.38 50.60
CA GLN A 46 -37.98 -51.97 50.94
C GLN A 46 -37.79 -51.87 52.46
N GLN A 47 -36.53 -51.87 52.90
CA GLN A 47 -36.19 -51.40 54.23
C GLN A 47 -36.45 -49.90 54.26
N GLU A 48 -37.58 -49.52 54.85
CA GLU A 48 -37.87 -48.15 55.27
C GLU A 48 -36.81 -47.73 56.30
N GLN A 49 -35.69 -47.19 55.83
CA GLN A 49 -34.72 -46.51 56.69
C GLN A 49 -35.38 -45.23 57.20
N SER A 50 -36.00 -45.26 58.38
CA SER A 50 -36.49 -44.05 59.04
C SER A 50 -35.27 -43.22 59.47
N PHE A 51 -34.83 -42.31 58.61
CA PHE A 51 -33.80 -41.34 58.96
C PHE A 51 -34.32 -40.40 60.04
N THR A 52 -33.54 -40.21 61.10
CA THR A 52 -33.83 -39.19 62.11
C THR A 52 -33.59 -37.80 61.52
N GLN A 53 -34.38 -36.80 61.93
CA GLN A 53 -34.29 -35.43 61.41
C GLN A 53 -32.84 -34.89 61.42
N SER A 54 -32.10 -35.18 62.49
CA SER A 54 -30.69 -34.76 62.66
C SER A 54 -29.73 -35.35 61.63
N GLN A 55 -29.95 -36.58 61.14
CA GLN A 55 -29.13 -37.18 60.10
C GLN A 55 -29.39 -36.54 58.72
N LEU A 56 -30.65 -36.15 58.45
CA LEU A 56 -31.00 -35.42 57.23
C LEU A 56 -30.38 -34.03 57.20
N ASP A 57 -30.42 -33.32 58.34
CA ASP A 57 -29.83 -31.98 58.47
C ASP A 57 -28.31 -32.02 58.26
N SER A 58 -27.62 -33.02 58.81
CA SER A 58 -26.16 -33.17 58.61
C SER A 58 -25.78 -33.50 57.16
N GLU A 59 -26.54 -34.35 56.49
CA GLU A 59 -26.32 -34.64 55.06
C GLU A 59 -26.65 -33.43 54.17
N ALA A 60 -27.66 -32.64 54.52
CA ALA A 60 -27.98 -31.38 53.84
C ALA A 60 -26.83 -30.37 53.99
N ASP A 61 -26.31 -30.15 55.20
CA ASP A 61 -25.19 -29.24 55.47
C ASP A 61 -23.93 -29.67 54.71
N LYS A 62 -23.61 -30.97 54.68
CA LYS A 62 -22.47 -31.49 53.90
C LYS A 62 -22.65 -31.23 52.40
N ARG A 63 -23.87 -31.39 51.87
CA ARG A 63 -24.16 -31.10 50.44
C ARG A 63 -24.02 -29.61 50.14
N VAL A 64 -24.52 -28.74 51.01
CA VAL A 64 -24.39 -27.28 50.87
C VAL A 64 -22.92 -26.86 50.96
N ALA A 65 -22.16 -27.39 51.92
CA ALA A 65 -20.72 -27.11 52.04
C ALA A 65 -19.94 -27.56 50.81
N LYS A 66 -20.22 -28.76 50.28
CA LYS A 66 -19.61 -29.24 49.02
C LYS A 66 -20.00 -28.37 47.82
N ALA A 67 -21.26 -27.95 47.72
CA ALA A 67 -21.71 -27.06 46.65
C ALA A 67 -21.02 -25.69 46.73
N LEU A 68 -20.89 -25.10 47.92
CA LEU A 68 -20.18 -23.84 48.13
C LEU A 68 -18.67 -23.97 47.86
N ALA A 69 -18.05 -25.07 48.28
CA ALA A 69 -16.65 -25.33 47.99
C ALA A 69 -16.40 -25.45 46.48
N LYS A 70 -17.28 -26.19 45.77
CA LYS A 70 -17.22 -26.31 44.32
C LYS A 70 -17.44 -24.97 43.62
N ALA A 71 -18.46 -24.20 44.02
CA ALA A 71 -18.72 -22.88 43.47
C ALA A 71 -17.53 -21.92 43.66
N LYS A 72 -16.88 -21.95 44.85
CA LYS A 72 -15.67 -21.16 45.11
C LYS A 72 -14.49 -21.61 44.23
N ALA A 73 -14.28 -22.92 44.09
CA ALA A 73 -13.21 -23.45 43.24
C ALA A 73 -13.44 -23.11 41.76
N ASP A 74 -14.68 -23.24 41.26
CA ASP A 74 -15.05 -22.89 39.90
C ASP A 74 -14.88 -21.39 39.65
N TYR A 75 -15.24 -20.55 40.62
CA TYR A 75 -15.04 -19.09 40.53
C TYR A 75 -13.55 -18.70 40.53
N GLN A 76 -12.74 -19.30 41.40
CA GLN A 76 -11.29 -19.09 41.41
C GLN A 76 -10.65 -19.53 40.08
N SER A 77 -11.02 -20.71 39.57
CA SER A 77 -10.53 -21.19 38.28
C SER A 77 -10.93 -20.26 37.13
N GLN A 78 -12.15 -19.72 37.13
CA GLN A 78 -12.58 -18.73 36.14
C GLN A 78 -11.79 -17.42 36.26
N LEU A 79 -11.57 -16.91 37.47
CA LEU A 79 -10.75 -15.71 37.68
C LEU A 79 -9.32 -15.89 37.19
N ASP A 80 -8.71 -17.05 37.45
CA ASP A 80 -7.36 -17.33 36.99
C ASP A 80 -7.29 -17.45 35.48
N LYS A 81 -8.28 -18.10 34.84
CA LYS A 81 -8.40 -18.15 33.38
C LYS A 81 -8.56 -16.77 32.75
N VAL A 82 -9.42 -15.92 33.31
CA VAL A 82 -9.63 -14.53 32.84
C VAL A 82 -8.37 -13.69 33.04
N ARG A 83 -7.66 -13.86 34.16
CA ARG A 83 -6.40 -13.16 34.43
C ARG A 83 -5.32 -13.57 33.42
N GLU A 84 -5.22 -14.86 33.13
CA GLU A 84 -4.23 -15.38 32.18
C GLU A 84 -4.56 -14.97 30.73
N SER A 85 -5.83 -15.05 30.33
CA SER A 85 -6.27 -14.58 29.01
C SER A 85 -6.01 -13.09 28.84
N ALA A 86 -6.36 -12.27 29.83
CA ALA A 86 -6.12 -10.82 29.80
C ALA A 86 -4.64 -10.45 29.69
N LYS A 87 -3.74 -11.17 30.38
CA LYS A 87 -2.29 -11.00 30.22
C LYS A 87 -1.82 -11.37 28.82
N SER A 88 -2.24 -12.55 28.34
CA SER A 88 -1.80 -13.07 27.03
C SER A 88 -2.26 -12.19 25.87
N GLU A 89 -3.49 -11.65 25.94
CA GLU A 89 -4.03 -10.72 24.96
C GLU A 89 -3.31 -9.38 25.05
N GLY A 90 -3.12 -8.84 26.25
CA GLY A 90 -2.38 -7.59 26.47
C GLY A 90 -0.96 -7.66 25.91
N GLU A 91 -0.25 -8.77 26.12
CA GLU A 91 1.07 -8.99 25.53
C GLU A 91 1.03 -9.09 24.00
N LYS A 92 0.04 -9.79 23.43
CA LYS A 92 -0.12 -9.87 21.97
C LYS A 92 -0.40 -8.50 21.36
N TYR A 93 -1.29 -7.71 21.96
CA TYR A 93 -1.58 -6.35 21.52
C TYR A 93 -0.36 -5.43 21.65
N ALA A 94 0.38 -5.52 22.75
CA ALA A 94 1.59 -4.73 22.95
C ALA A 94 2.68 -5.11 21.93
N LYS A 95 2.89 -6.41 21.68
CA LYS A 95 3.83 -6.92 20.69
C LYS A 95 3.46 -6.48 19.27
N MET A 96 2.19 -6.59 18.89
CA MET A 96 1.73 -6.10 17.58
C MET A 96 1.90 -4.58 17.44
N THR A 97 1.59 -3.81 18.48
CA THR A 97 1.76 -2.35 18.46
C THR A 97 3.23 -1.95 18.33
N ALA A 98 4.14 -2.66 19.00
CA ALA A 98 5.57 -2.41 18.92
C ALA A 98 6.13 -2.77 17.54
N GLN A 99 5.73 -3.91 16.97
CA GLN A 99 6.14 -4.33 15.62
C GLN A 99 5.63 -3.37 14.55
N GLN A 100 4.35 -3.01 14.58
CA GLN A 100 3.78 -2.05 13.61
C GLN A 100 4.48 -0.69 13.65
N LYS A 101 4.86 -0.20 14.84
CA LYS A 101 5.66 1.02 14.95
C LYS A 101 7.05 0.87 14.36
N ALA A 102 7.74 -0.24 14.64
CA ALA A 102 9.06 -0.51 14.08
C ALA A 102 9.03 -0.60 12.54
N ASP A 103 8.02 -1.28 11.99
CA ASP A 103 7.83 -1.42 10.55
C ASP A 103 7.50 -0.08 9.90
N ALA A 104 6.63 0.74 10.52
CA ALA A 104 6.31 2.08 10.04
C ALA A 104 7.55 3.01 10.05
N GLU A 105 8.36 2.95 11.11
CA GLU A 105 9.62 3.70 11.19
C GLU A 105 10.64 3.22 10.14
N PHE A 106 10.70 1.92 9.89
CA PHE A 106 11.55 1.35 8.85
C PHE A 106 11.10 1.78 7.45
N GLN A 107 9.81 1.66 7.14
CA GLN A 107 9.23 2.13 5.88
C GLN A 107 9.45 3.63 5.69
N ALA A 108 9.21 4.45 6.71
CA ALA A 108 9.45 5.89 6.62
C ALA A 108 10.94 6.22 6.35
N LYS A 109 11.87 5.45 6.92
CA LYS A 109 13.30 5.58 6.60
C LYS A 109 13.60 5.16 5.17
N GLN A 110 13.03 4.04 4.72
CA GLN A 110 13.21 3.56 3.35
C GLN A 110 12.68 4.58 2.34
N ASP A 111 11.47 5.08 2.52
CA ASP A 111 10.88 6.12 1.66
C ASP A 111 11.71 7.40 1.64
N ALA A 112 12.30 7.78 2.78
CA ALA A 112 13.18 8.94 2.87
C ALA A 112 14.51 8.71 2.12
N LEU A 113 15.05 7.49 2.15
CA LEU A 113 16.24 7.12 1.39
C LEU A 113 15.94 7.06 -0.10
N ASP A 114 14.82 6.45 -0.49
CA ASP A 114 14.42 6.31 -1.89
C ASP A 114 14.15 7.68 -2.51
N LYS A 115 13.51 8.62 -1.78
CA LYS A 115 13.37 10.01 -2.21
C LYS A 115 14.71 10.70 -2.41
N ARG A 116 15.64 10.53 -1.47
CA ARG A 116 16.98 11.11 -1.60
C ARG A 116 17.73 10.52 -2.79
N GLN A 117 17.60 9.21 -3.03
CA GLN A 117 18.23 8.57 -4.17
C GLN A 117 17.65 9.11 -5.47
N ALA A 118 16.33 9.18 -5.61
CA ALA A 118 15.67 9.73 -6.79
C ALA A 118 16.06 11.21 -7.05
N ASP A 119 16.18 12.02 -6.00
CA ASP A 119 16.63 13.41 -6.13
C ASP A 119 18.10 13.51 -6.57
N LEU A 120 18.97 12.64 -6.08
CA LEU A 120 20.36 12.56 -6.50
C LEU A 120 20.48 12.08 -7.94
N ASP A 121 19.83 10.98 -8.31
CA ASP A 121 19.82 10.44 -9.67
C ASP A 121 19.34 11.50 -10.67
N ARG A 122 18.29 12.25 -10.30
CA ARG A 122 17.79 13.36 -11.13
C ARG A 122 18.82 14.48 -11.28
N ARG A 123 19.53 14.84 -10.21
CA ARG A 123 20.57 15.88 -10.25
C ARG A 123 21.77 15.44 -11.06
N GLU A 124 22.21 14.20 -10.90
CA GLU A 124 23.30 13.62 -11.67
C GLU A 124 22.96 13.56 -13.16
N LEU A 125 21.76 13.06 -13.49
CA LEU A 125 21.27 13.05 -14.87
C LEU A 125 21.22 14.47 -15.46
N LYS A 126 20.70 15.46 -14.70
CA LYS A 126 20.66 16.86 -15.13
C LYS A 126 22.06 17.42 -15.42
N ALA A 127 23.04 17.12 -14.57
CA ALA A 127 24.42 17.57 -14.77
C ALA A 127 25.03 16.96 -16.04
N ASN A 128 24.90 15.64 -16.22
CA ASN A 128 25.41 14.94 -17.41
C ASN A 128 24.79 15.49 -18.72
N ILE A 129 23.48 15.76 -18.70
CA ILE A 129 22.78 16.36 -19.84
C ILE A 129 23.23 17.80 -20.06
N GLY A 130 23.40 18.58 -18.99
CA GLY A 130 23.89 19.95 -19.03
C GLY A 130 25.28 20.05 -19.66
N ASP A 131 26.19 19.16 -19.29
CA ASP A 131 27.53 19.07 -19.86
C ASP A 131 27.46 18.71 -21.36
N SER A 132 26.65 17.70 -21.71
CA SER A 132 26.45 17.28 -23.11
C SER A 132 25.82 18.39 -23.98
N LEU A 133 24.89 19.18 -23.43
CA LEU A 133 24.30 20.36 -24.08
C LEU A 133 25.36 21.43 -24.29
N HIS A 134 26.20 21.69 -23.28
CA HIS A 134 27.25 22.70 -23.37
C HIS A 134 28.27 22.35 -24.45
N GLU A 135 28.72 21.09 -24.52
CA GLU A 135 29.64 20.60 -25.56
C GLU A 135 29.10 20.81 -26.98
N LYS A 136 27.78 20.67 -27.18
CA LYS A 136 27.12 20.90 -28.48
C LYS A 136 26.69 22.34 -28.71
N GLY A 137 27.00 23.26 -27.79
CA GLY A 137 26.65 24.68 -27.90
C GLY A 137 25.16 24.96 -27.76
N LEU A 138 24.42 24.07 -27.10
CA LEU A 138 22.99 24.20 -26.85
C LEU A 138 22.72 24.82 -25.46
N PRO A 139 21.61 25.56 -25.30
CA PRO A 139 21.30 26.23 -24.04
C PRO A 139 20.96 25.23 -22.92
N ALA A 140 21.51 25.47 -21.72
CA ALA A 140 21.31 24.64 -20.53
C ALA A 140 19.85 24.57 -20.05
N GLU A 141 18.99 25.50 -20.48
CA GLU A 141 17.55 25.49 -20.20
C GLU A 141 16.86 24.24 -20.77
N LEU A 142 17.41 23.63 -21.83
CA LEU A 142 16.90 22.37 -22.39
C LEU A 142 17.16 21.17 -21.48
N ALA A 143 18.08 21.27 -20.51
CA ALA A 143 18.37 20.15 -19.61
C ALA A 143 17.14 19.80 -18.77
N ASP A 144 16.39 20.80 -18.29
CA ASP A 144 15.21 20.58 -17.44
C ASP A 144 14.07 19.87 -18.17
N THR A 145 13.90 20.10 -19.48
CA THR A 145 12.90 19.41 -20.30
C THR A 145 13.34 17.99 -20.67
N LEU A 146 14.63 17.79 -20.93
CA LEU A 146 15.19 16.48 -21.28
C LEU A 146 15.22 15.51 -20.08
N VAL A 147 15.48 16.01 -18.87
CA VAL A 147 15.48 15.19 -17.63
C VAL A 147 14.13 14.50 -17.39
N VAL A 148 13.01 15.03 -17.90
CA VAL A 148 11.67 14.42 -17.80
C VAL A 148 11.57 13.11 -18.58
N ILE A 149 12.37 12.92 -19.63
CA ILE A 149 12.38 11.70 -20.44
C ILE A 149 12.92 10.51 -19.63
N GLY A 150 13.76 10.75 -18.62
CA GLY A 150 14.26 9.74 -17.67
C GLY A 150 15.18 8.67 -18.27
N ASP A 151 15.42 8.72 -19.58
CA ASP A 151 16.21 7.73 -20.33
C ASP A 151 17.37 8.44 -21.03
N ALA A 152 18.58 8.17 -20.56
CA ALA A 152 19.80 8.81 -21.05
C ALA A 152 20.03 8.58 -22.55
N GLU A 153 19.76 7.37 -23.07
CA GLU A 153 20.01 7.04 -24.48
C GLU A 153 19.08 7.84 -25.40
N LYS A 154 17.80 7.93 -25.03
CA LYS A 154 16.83 8.74 -25.77
C LYS A 154 17.19 10.22 -25.74
N ILE A 155 17.69 10.71 -24.61
CA ILE A 155 18.09 12.10 -24.47
C ILE A 155 19.27 12.43 -25.39
N HIS A 156 20.27 11.55 -25.49
CA HIS A 156 21.38 11.74 -26.44
C HIS A 156 20.92 11.74 -27.90
N ALA A 157 20.03 10.84 -28.29
CA ALA A 157 19.47 10.83 -29.65
C ALA A 157 18.69 12.12 -29.98
N VAL A 158 17.89 12.62 -29.03
CA VAL A 158 17.20 13.91 -29.17
C VAL A 158 18.21 15.06 -29.26
N LEU A 159 19.26 15.02 -28.45
CA LEU A 159 20.29 16.05 -28.44
C LEU A 159 21.02 16.14 -29.79
N ASP A 160 21.39 15.00 -30.38
CA ASP A 160 22.03 14.93 -31.70
C ASP A 160 21.12 15.47 -32.79
N THR A 161 19.87 15.02 -32.83
CA THR A 161 18.89 15.49 -33.84
C THR A 161 18.60 16.99 -33.74
N VAL A 162 18.49 17.53 -32.52
CA VAL A 162 18.29 18.97 -32.30
C VAL A 162 19.53 19.76 -32.72
N SER A 163 20.72 19.31 -32.34
CA SER A 163 21.99 19.93 -32.75
C SER A 163 22.11 20.00 -34.27
N ASP A 164 21.89 18.89 -34.97
CA ASP A 164 21.99 18.82 -36.43
C ASP A 164 20.96 19.73 -37.13
N THR A 165 19.72 19.72 -36.62
CA THR A 165 18.64 20.54 -37.18
C THR A 165 18.96 22.03 -37.02
N ILE A 166 19.43 22.46 -35.84
CA ILE A 166 19.79 23.85 -35.60
C ILE A 166 20.97 24.27 -36.49
N GLN A 167 22.02 23.46 -36.56
CA GLN A 167 23.18 23.77 -37.42
C GLN A 167 22.77 23.93 -38.88
N LYS A 168 21.90 23.04 -39.38
CA LYS A 168 21.36 23.12 -40.73
C LYS A 168 20.54 24.40 -40.96
N GLN A 169 19.62 24.72 -40.05
CA GLN A 169 18.78 25.92 -40.16
C GLN A 169 19.60 27.21 -40.06
N VAL A 170 20.60 27.26 -39.19
CA VAL A 170 21.51 28.40 -39.07
C VAL A 170 22.35 28.55 -40.35
N ALA A 171 22.87 27.46 -40.90
CA ALA A 171 23.62 27.48 -42.15
C ALA A 171 22.76 27.96 -43.34
N GLU A 172 21.51 27.48 -43.44
CA GLU A 172 20.54 27.93 -44.45
C GLU A 172 20.21 29.43 -44.27
N GLY A 173 19.92 29.87 -43.04
CA GLY A 173 19.65 31.27 -42.74
C GLY A 173 20.83 32.20 -43.03
N ILE A 174 22.06 31.80 -42.68
CA ILE A 174 23.28 32.55 -43.03
C ILE A 174 23.45 32.60 -44.55
N ARG A 175 23.21 31.49 -45.25
CA ARG A 175 23.29 31.44 -46.71
C ARG A 175 22.28 32.39 -47.36
N GLU A 176 21.06 32.47 -46.87
CA GLU A 176 20.06 33.45 -47.34
C GLU A 176 20.49 34.89 -47.05
N LYS A 177 21.01 35.17 -45.84
CA LYS A 177 21.50 36.51 -45.47
C LYS A 177 22.70 36.94 -46.29
N LEU A 178 23.63 36.03 -46.62
CA LEU A 178 24.78 36.29 -47.48
C LEU A 178 24.38 36.45 -48.96
N GLN A 179 23.30 35.80 -49.40
CA GLN A 179 22.73 36.01 -50.73
C GLN A 179 21.97 37.34 -50.84
N GLN A 180 21.49 37.88 -49.73
CA GLN A 180 20.83 39.19 -49.71
C GLN A 180 21.83 40.34 -49.65
N ASN A 181 21.58 41.32 -50.53
CA ASN A 181 22.32 42.55 -50.79
C ASN A 181 23.66 42.36 -51.53
N PRO A 182 23.63 42.06 -52.84
CA PRO A 182 24.64 42.65 -53.70
C PRO A 182 24.62 44.17 -53.42
N PRO A 183 25.76 44.83 -53.12
CA PRO A 183 25.79 46.27 -52.98
C PRO A 183 25.13 46.85 -54.23
N LYS A 184 24.24 47.85 -54.06
CA LYS A 184 23.69 48.57 -55.20
C LYS A 184 24.89 49.07 -55.97
N ALA A 185 25.24 48.38 -57.05
CA ALA A 185 26.30 48.79 -57.93
C ALA A 185 25.82 50.10 -58.51
N GLY A 186 26.15 51.20 -57.85
CA GLY A 186 26.27 52.47 -58.52
C GLY A 186 27.30 52.19 -59.57
N ALA A 187 26.86 51.98 -60.81
CA ALA A 187 27.74 51.86 -61.94
C ALA A 187 28.70 53.05 -61.81
N SER A 188 29.95 52.77 -61.47
CA SER A 188 30.98 53.78 -61.51
C SER A 188 31.02 54.17 -62.98
N ASN A 189 30.47 55.33 -63.30
CA ASN A 189 30.38 55.83 -64.68
C ASN A 189 31.81 56.20 -65.10
N LEU A 190 32.61 55.20 -65.45
CA LEU A 190 33.97 55.33 -65.97
C LEU A 190 34.00 55.91 -67.41
N SER A 191 32.89 56.50 -67.88
CA SER A 191 32.82 57.14 -69.20
C SER A 191 32.55 58.65 -69.14
N GLY A 192 32.26 59.21 -67.96
CA GLY A 192 31.95 60.62 -67.77
C GLY A 192 33.16 61.56 -67.88
N ALA A 193 32.90 62.87 -67.73
CA ALA A 193 33.94 63.88 -67.62
C ALA A 193 34.71 63.78 -66.29
N ASP A 194 34.05 63.32 -65.23
CA ASP A 194 34.62 63.14 -63.89
C ASP A 194 35.26 61.75 -63.69
N ASP A 195 35.77 61.14 -64.77
CA ASP A 195 36.48 59.86 -64.66
C ASP A 195 37.89 60.08 -64.07
N PRO A 196 38.19 59.52 -62.88
CA PRO A 196 39.47 59.71 -62.21
C PRO A 196 40.67 59.22 -63.05
N PHE A 197 40.45 58.31 -64.00
CA PHE A 197 41.48 57.86 -64.92
C PHE A 197 41.76 58.87 -66.04
N LYS A 198 40.73 59.52 -66.59
CA LYS A 198 40.91 60.59 -67.58
C LYS A 198 41.60 61.82 -66.99
N ASP A 199 41.27 62.20 -65.76
CA ASP A 199 41.91 63.32 -65.07
C ASP A 199 43.41 63.10 -64.89
N LYS A 200 43.81 61.88 -64.50
CA LYS A 200 45.23 61.54 -64.44
C LYS A 200 45.87 61.57 -65.83
N LEU A 201 45.19 61.07 -66.86
CA LEU A 201 45.76 61.05 -68.22
C LEU A 201 45.96 62.47 -68.79
N ASN A 202 45.06 63.41 -68.51
CA ASN A 202 45.19 64.81 -68.93
C ASN A 202 46.30 65.56 -68.19
N LYS A 203 46.65 65.13 -66.97
CA LYS A 203 47.76 65.73 -66.20
C LYS A 203 49.15 65.43 -66.78
N TYR A 204 49.27 64.39 -67.61
CA TYR A 204 50.53 63.96 -68.22
C TYR A 204 50.60 64.18 -69.75
N LYS A 205 49.63 64.90 -70.32
CA LYS A 205 49.68 65.43 -71.70
C LYS A 205 50.15 66.87 -71.67
#